data_AF-A0A3D8UT13-F1
#
_entry.id   AF-A0A3D8UT13-F1
#
_cell.length_a   1.000
_cell.length_b   1.000
_cell.length_c   1.000
_cell.angle_alpha   90.00
_cell.angle_beta   90.00
_cell.angle_gamma   90.00
#
_symmetry.space_group_name_H-M   'P 1'
#
loop_
_entity.id
_entity.type
_entity.pdbx_description
1 polymer ?
#
loop_
_entity_poly.entity_id
_entity_poly.type
_entity_poly.pdbx_seq_one_letter_code
_entity_poly.pdbx_strand_id
1 'polypeptide(L)' 'VSEAYFETLKLTGNAVLFTGLTLAIGVSTWIFSALQYQADMGIMLTFMFLVNMLGAIFLLPALAALLYRR' A
#
# COMPACT_ATOMS: atom_id res chain seq x y z
N VAL A 1 -0.79 14.79 -22.18
CA VAL A 1 -1.71 14.05 -21.28
C VAL A 1 -1.06 12.80 -20.69
N SER A 2 -0.46 11.91 -21.50
CA SER A 2 0.28 10.74 -20.98
C SER A 2 1.40 11.08 -19.99
N GLU A 3 2.11 12.19 -20.19
CA GLU A 3 3.22 12.62 -19.33
C GLU A 3 2.72 13.13 -17.95
N ALA A 4 1.70 13.98 -17.94
CA ALA A 4 1.02 14.42 -16.73
C ALA A 4 0.36 13.25 -15.95
N TYR A 5 -0.18 12.25 -16.67
CA TYR A 5 -0.69 11.01 -16.05
C TYR A 5 0.43 10.20 -15.40
N PHE A 6 1.57 10.05 -16.08
CA PHE A 6 2.72 9.32 -15.54
C PHE A 6 3.34 10.04 -14.34
N GLU A 7 3.41 11.37 -14.38
CA GLU A 7 3.87 12.20 -13.27
C GLU A 7 2.92 12.11 -12.07
N THR A 8 1.61 12.17 -12.30
CA THR A 8 0.58 11.97 -11.27
C THR A 8 0.69 10.57 -10.65
N LEU A 9 0.85 9.53 -11.48
CA LEU A 9 1.00 8.16 -11.00
C LEU A 9 2.27 7.96 -10.16
N LYS A 10 3.39 8.60 -10.54
CA LYS A 10 4.60 8.63 -9.72
C LYS A 10 4.38 9.32 -8.37
N LEU A 11 3.74 10.50 -8.38
CA LEU A 11 3.44 11.26 -7.16
C LEU A 11 2.53 10.46 -6.22
N THR A 12 1.42 9.94 -6.74
CA THR A 12 0.46 9.16 -5.94
C THR A 12 1.04 7.82 -5.48
N GLY A 13 1.80 7.13 -6.33
CA GLY A 13 2.48 5.89 -5.95
C GLY A 13 3.48 6.07 -4.81
N ASN A 14 4.25 7.18 -4.84
CA ASN A 14 5.19 7.49 -3.77
C ASN A 14 4.47 7.85 -2.45
N ALA A 15 3.34 8.56 -2.53
CA ALA A 15 2.50 8.85 -1.37
C ALA A 15 1.91 7.58 -0.72
N VAL A 16 1.46 6.63 -1.54
CA VAL A 16 0.93 5.32 -1.11
C VAL A 16 2.03 4.48 -0.44
N LEU A 17 3.24 4.47 -1.00
CA LEU A 17 4.40 3.81 -0.38
C LEU A 17 4.69 4.39 1.00
N PHE A 18 4.73 5.72 1.13
CA PHE A 18 5.04 6.38 2.39
C PHE A 18 4.01 6.08 3.48
N THR A 19 2.72 6.15 3.14
CA THR A 19 1.63 5.85 4.08
C THR A 19 1.61 4.37 4.47
N GLY A 20 1.74 3.46 3.50
CA GLY A 20 1.79 2.02 3.75
C GLY A 20 2.97 1.62 4.63
N LEU A 21 4.16 2.20 4.40
CA LEU A 21 5.34 1.92 5.21
C LEU A 21 5.17 2.42 6.66
N THR A 22 4.65 3.65 6.83
CA THR A 22 4.43 4.23 8.16
C THR A 22 3.41 3.42 8.97
N LEU A 23 2.33 2.96 8.33
CA LEU A 23 1.34 2.08 8.94
C LEU A 23 1.91 0.70 9.26
N ALA A 24 2.67 0.09 8.36
CA ALA A 24 3.29 -1.21 8.58
C ALA A 24 4.24 -1.18 9.80
N ILE A 25 5.04 -0.12 9.95
CA ILE A 25 5.90 0.07 11.12
C ILE A 25 5.05 0.21 12.39
N GLY A 26 4.02 1.06 12.39
CA GLY A 26 3.15 1.27 13.55
C GLY A 26 2.34 0.03 13.98
N VAL A 27 1.94 -0.81 13.04
CA VAL A 27 1.24 -2.07 13.34
C VAL A 27 2.23 -3.17 13.73
N SER A 28 3.43 -3.20 13.16
CA SER A 28 4.46 -4.18 13.53
C SER A 28 4.87 -4.08 15.01
N THR A 29 4.72 -2.90 15.64
CA THR A 29 4.92 -2.74 17.10
C THR A 29 3.96 -3.59 17.94
N TRP A 30 2.83 -4.05 17.40
CA TRP A 30 1.87 -4.91 18.10
C TRP A 30 2.36 -6.36 18.27
N ILE A 31 3.39 -6.77 17.52
CA ILE A 31 4.04 -8.08 17.67
C ILE A 31 4.67 -8.21 19.07
N PHE A 32 5.05 -7.09 19.70
CA PHE A 32 5.59 -7.06 21.06
C PHE A 32 4.52 -7.07 22.17
N SER A 33 3.22 -7.14 21.83
CA SER A 33 2.17 -7.20 22.84
C SER A 33 2.19 -8.54 23.59
N ALA A 34 1.99 -8.48 24.91
CA ALA A 34 1.87 -9.66 25.77
C ALA A 34 0.58 -10.47 25.49
N LEU A 35 -0.39 -9.90 24.76
CA LEU A 35 -1.64 -10.57 24.41
C LEU A 35 -1.50 -11.29 23.05
N GLN A 36 -1.44 -12.62 23.08
CA GLN A 36 -1.25 -13.47 21.89
C GLN A 36 -2.22 -13.16 20.74
N TYR A 37 -3.50 -12.94 21.04
CA TYR A 37 -4.49 -12.56 20.02
C TYR A 37 -4.19 -11.21 19.34
N GLN A 38 -3.60 -10.26 20.08
CA GLN A 38 -3.24 -8.94 19.54
C GLN A 38 -1.99 -9.00 18.68
N ALA A 39 -1.01 -9.81 19.05
CA ALA A 39 0.19 -10.05 18.25
C ALA A 39 -0.14 -10.73 16.92
N ASP A 40 -1.00 -11.76 16.93
CA ASP A 40 -1.44 -12.47 15.72
C ASP A 40 -2.21 -11.53 14.77
N MET A 41 -3.10 -10.69 15.31
CA MET A 41 -3.81 -9.68 14.52
C MET A 41 -2.86 -8.65 13.90
N GLY A 42 -1.82 -8.21 14.63
CA GLY A 42 -0.80 -7.28 14.14
C GLY A 42 -0.03 -7.82 12.93
N ILE A 43 0.33 -9.10 12.95
CA ILE A 43 1.02 -9.76 11.83
C ILE A 43 0.11 -9.82 10.60
N MET A 44 -1.15 -10.24 10.76
CA MET A 44 -2.10 -10.31 9.65
C MET A 44 -2.38 -8.93 9.04
N LEU A 45 -2.58 -7.91 9.88
CA LEU A 45 -2.81 -6.53 9.41
C LEU A 45 -1.60 -5.97 8.66
N THR A 46 -0.39 -6.19 9.17
CA THR A 46 0.84 -5.72 8.51
C THR A 46 1.00 -6.39 7.14
N PHE A 47 0.76 -7.70 7.06
CA PHE A 47 0.77 -8.44 5.80
C PHE A 47 -0.29 -7.91 4.82
N MET A 48 -1.53 -7.75 5.28
CA MET A 48 -2.64 -7.23 4.47
C MET A 48 -2.35 -5.83 3.95
N PHE A 49 -1.80 -4.92 4.75
CA PHE A 49 -1.44 -3.56 4.32
C PHE A 49 -0.33 -3.57 3.26
N LEU A 50 0.71 -4.40 3.43
CA LEU A 50 1.79 -4.51 2.44
C LEU A 50 1.27 -5.05 1.10
N VAL A 51 0.47 -6.10 1.14
CA VAL A 51 -0.15 -6.68 -0.07
C VAL A 51 -1.11 -5.68 -0.71
N ASN A 52 -1.88 -4.94 0.07
CA ASN A 52 -2.79 -3.91 -0.43
C ASN A 52 -2.02 -2.75 -1.10
N MET A 53 -0.91 -2.31 -0.50
CA MET A 53 -0.03 -1.27 -1.06
C MET A 53 0.57 -1.71 -2.40
N LEU A 54 1.10 -2.94 -2.47
CA LEU A 54 1.58 -3.52 -3.74
C LEU A 54 0.46 -3.60 -4.77
N GLY A 55 -0.72 -4.06 -4.34
CA GLY A 55 -1.94 -4.08 -5.16
C GLY A 55 -2.26 -2.70 -5.72
N ALA A 56 -2.31 -1.65 -4.91
CA ALA A 56 -2.58 -0.29 -5.38
C ALA A 56 -1.52 0.18 -6.40
N ILE A 57 -0.23 -0.07 -6.14
CA ILE A 57 0.87 0.37 -7.01
C ILE A 57 0.87 -0.36 -8.36
N PHE A 58 0.47 -1.63 -8.43
CA PHE A 58 0.40 -2.37 -9.70
C PHE A 58 -0.95 -2.24 -10.41
N LEU A 59 -2.05 -2.24 -9.66
CA LEU A 59 -3.40 -2.30 -10.18
C LEU A 59 -3.90 -0.92 -10.63
N LEU A 60 -3.49 0.18 -9.99
CA LEU A 60 -3.79 1.54 -10.46
C LEU A 60 -3.17 1.86 -11.83
N PRO A 61 -1.87 1.60 -12.12
CA PRO A 61 -1.33 1.73 -13.47
C PRO A 61 -2.03 0.83 -14.47
N ALA A 62 -2.33 -0.41 -14.07
CA ALA A 62 -3.00 -1.37 -14.95
C ALA A 62 -4.41 -0.89 -15.34
N LEU A 63 -5.18 -0.39 -14.37
CA LEU A 63 -6.51 0.21 -14.61
C LEU A 63 -6.41 1.52 -15.40
N ALA A 64 -5.44 2.38 -15.09
CA ALA A 64 -5.24 3.63 -15.81
C ALA A 64 -4.86 3.37 -17.28
N ALA A 65 -3.98 2.40 -17.54
CA ALA A 65 -3.62 1.99 -18.90
C ALA A 65 -4.79 1.36 -19.66
N LEU A 66 -5.66 0.61 -18.98
CA LEU A 66 -6.88 0.05 -19.59
C LEU A 66 -7.90 1.14 -19.93
N LEU A 67 -8.13 2.08 -19.00
CA LEU A 67 -9.14 3.13 -19.13
C LEU A 67 -8.69 4.22 -20.12
N TYR A 68 -7.41 4.59 -20.15
CA TYR A 68 -6.86 5.60 -21.05
C TYR A 68 -6.59 5.07 -22.48
N ARG A 69 -6.62 3.75 -22.68
CA ARG A 69 -6.59 3.12 -24.01
C ARG A 69 -7.96 3.16 -24.71
N ARG A 70 -9.03 3.56 -24.00
CA ARG A 70 -10.36 3.90 -24.53
C ARG A 70 -10.46 5.40 -24.72
#